data_AF-A0A1X3J555-F1
#
_entry.id   AF-A0A1X3J555-F1
#
_cell.length_a   1.000
_cell.length_b   1.000
_cell.length_c   1.000
_cell.angle_alpha   90.00
_cell.angle_beta   90.00
_cell.angle_gamma   90.00
#
_symmetry.space_group_name_H-M   'P 1'
#
loop_
_entity.id
_entity.type
_entity.pdbx_description
1 polymer ?
#
loop_
_entity_poly.entity_id
_entity_poly.type
_entity_poly.pdbx_seq_one_letter_code
_entity_poly.pdbx_strand_id
1 'polypeptide(L)'
;MLSCLSAVWSALTENEKTFNISGILAVLCFSGIITSIMIPTYNDEDIKAGEALAACKIVEENAYNGLFSDNVNKIDCDGIIKNIPVNTYNKLMYVYNKNKFRAQE
;
A
#
# COMPACT_ATOMS: atom_id res chain seq x y z
N MET A 1 11.28 -30.56 -12.50
CA MET A 1 10.71 -29.27 -12.93
C MET A 1 11.37 -28.70 -14.20
N LEU A 2 12.24 -29.45 -14.92
CA LEU A 2 12.84 -29.01 -16.20
C LEU A 2 12.31 -29.78 -17.44
N SER A 3 11.59 -30.88 -17.26
CA SER A 3 11.08 -31.71 -18.36
C SER A 3 9.85 -31.13 -19.06
N CYS A 4 9.20 -30.12 -18.48
CA CYS A 4 8.07 -29.43 -19.10
C CYS A 4 8.49 -28.30 -20.05
N LEU A 5 9.76 -27.84 -19.98
CA LEU A 5 10.23 -26.71 -20.82
C LEU A 5 10.46 -27.12 -22.28
N SER A 6 10.91 -28.35 -22.55
CA SER A 6 11.21 -28.79 -23.92
C SER A 6 9.94 -29.09 -24.73
N ALA A 7 8.88 -29.58 -24.08
CA ALA A 7 7.59 -29.83 -24.72
C ALA A 7 6.89 -28.52 -25.15
N VAL A 8 7.08 -27.45 -24.36
CA VAL A 8 6.52 -26.13 -24.66
C VAL A 8 7.21 -25.49 -25.87
N TRP A 9 8.52 -25.70 -26.04
CA TRP A 9 9.29 -25.12 -27.14
C TRP A 9 8.92 -25.73 -28.51
N SER A 10 8.69 -27.05 -28.59
CA SER A 10 8.30 -27.70 -29.86
C SER A 10 6.88 -27.38 -30.31
N ALA A 11 5.95 -27.10 -29.38
CA ALA A 11 4.58 -26.72 -29.71
C ALA A 11 4.44 -25.26 -30.20
N LEU A 12 5.48 -24.43 -29.98
CA LEU A 12 5.47 -22.99 -30.26
C LEU A 12 5.81 -22.66 -31.73
N THR A 13 6.49 -23.55 -32.44
CA THR A 13 6.94 -23.31 -33.83
C THR A 13 5.90 -23.56 -34.92
N GLU A 14 4.78 -24.22 -34.60
CA GLU A 14 3.86 -24.73 -35.64
C GLU A 14 2.65 -23.84 -35.95
N ASN A 15 2.43 -22.75 -35.20
CA ASN A 15 1.18 -21.99 -35.32
C ASN A 15 1.44 -20.49 -35.42
N GLU A 16 1.45 -19.99 -36.65
CA GLU A 16 1.44 -18.57 -37.06
C GLU A 16 0.32 -17.73 -36.38
N LYS A 17 -0.60 -18.35 -35.63
CA LYS A 17 -1.67 -17.73 -34.83
C LYS A 17 -1.31 -17.43 -33.37
N THR A 18 -0.11 -17.76 -32.92
CA THR A 18 0.29 -17.71 -31.49
C THR A 18 0.71 -16.33 -30.97
N PHE A 19 0.88 -15.34 -31.85
CA PHE A 19 1.40 -14.04 -31.47
C PHE A 19 0.45 -13.22 -30.56
N ASN A 20 -0.87 -13.38 -30.70
CA ASN A 20 -1.84 -12.68 -29.85
C ASN A 20 -2.02 -13.34 -28.47
N ILE A 21 -1.96 -14.67 -28.39
CA ILE A 21 -2.25 -15.40 -27.14
C ILE A 21 -1.05 -15.33 -26.18
N SER A 22 0.19 -15.42 -26.69
CA SER A 22 1.38 -15.31 -25.83
C SER A 22 1.57 -13.90 -25.28
N GLY A 23 1.22 -12.86 -26.06
CA GLY A 23 1.21 -11.47 -25.60
C GLY A 23 0.19 -11.22 -24.48
N ILE A 24 -1.03 -11.73 -24.62
CA ILE A 24 -2.07 -11.62 -23.59
C ILE A 24 -1.67 -12.33 -22.29
N LEU A 25 -1.09 -13.53 -22.40
CA LEU A 25 -0.65 -14.28 -21.22
C LEU A 25 0.51 -13.58 -20.48
N ALA A 26 1.45 -13.00 -21.22
CA ALA A 26 2.53 -12.21 -20.63
C ALA A 26 1.98 -10.98 -19.87
N VAL A 27 1.04 -10.22 -20.47
CA VAL A 27 0.42 -9.06 -19.81
C VAL A 27 -0.34 -9.44 -18.53
N LEU A 28 -1.03 -10.59 -18.52
CA LEU A 28 -1.71 -11.09 -17.32
C LEU A 28 -0.72 -11.48 -16.21
N CYS A 29 0.42 -12.09 -16.56
CA CYS A 29 1.46 -12.40 -15.58
C CYS A 29 2.10 -11.14 -15.00
N PHE A 30 2.41 -10.13 -15.82
CA PHE A 30 3.01 -8.88 -15.33
C PHE A 30 2.03 -8.03 -14.51
N SER A 31 0.75 -7.99 -14.87
CA SER A 31 -0.27 -7.24 -14.12
C SER A 31 -0.57 -7.85 -12.73
N GLY A 32 -0.54 -9.19 -12.60
CA GLY A 32 -0.68 -9.86 -11.30
C GLY A 32 0.49 -9.62 -10.34
N ILE A 33 1.71 -9.47 -10.87
CA ILE A 33 2.91 -9.18 -10.06
C ILE A 33 2.89 -7.74 -9.55
N ILE A 34 2.51 -6.77 -10.40
CA ILE A 34 2.47 -5.35 -9.98
C ILE A 34 1.42 -5.12 -8.87
N THR A 35 0.25 -5.74 -9.00
CA THR A 35 -0.84 -5.55 -8.03
C THR A 35 -0.56 -6.17 -6.67
N SER A 36 0.17 -7.30 -6.61
CA SER A 36 0.52 -7.96 -5.34
C SER A 36 1.61 -7.21 -4.55
N ILE A 37 2.53 -6.52 -5.22
CA ILE A 37 3.60 -5.74 -4.57
C ILE A 37 3.08 -4.38 -4.05
N MET A 38 2.05 -3.82 -4.67
CA MET A 38 1.54 -2.48 -4.33
C MET A 38 0.51 -2.45 -3.21
N ILE A 39 0.14 -3.59 -2.61
CA ILE A 39 -0.79 -3.61 -1.47
C ILE A 39 -0.04 -3.04 -0.27
N PRO A 40 -0.46 -1.89 0.30
CA PRO A 40 0.16 -1.37 1.50
C PRO A 40 -0.01 -2.40 2.62
N THR A 41 1.10 -2.99 3.06
CA THR A 41 1.12 -3.85 4.23
C THR A 41 1.12 -2.96 5.46
N TYR A 42 0.15 -3.20 6.33
CA TYR A 42 0.04 -2.53 7.61
C TYR A 42 0.46 -3.53 8.68
N ASN A 43 1.39 -3.13 9.55
CA ASN A 43 1.88 -3.96 10.64
C ASN A 43 1.24 -3.57 11.99
N ASP A 44 1.48 -4.36 13.03
CA ASP A 44 0.95 -4.08 14.38
C ASP A 44 1.50 -2.78 14.97
N GLU A 45 2.66 -2.32 14.50
CA GLU A 45 3.26 -1.05 14.89
C GLU A 45 2.45 0.14 14.33
N ASP A 46 1.96 0.05 13.09
CA ASP A 46 1.07 1.05 12.49
C ASP A 46 -0.24 1.17 13.30
N ILE A 47 -0.76 0.05 13.82
CA ILE A 47 -1.97 0.04 14.68
C ILE A 47 -1.69 0.77 16.00
N LYS A 48 -0.60 0.42 16.71
CA LYS A 48 -0.23 1.05 17.98
C LYS A 48 0.08 2.54 17.82
N ALA A 49 0.75 2.91 16.73
CA ALA A 49 1.02 4.31 16.41
C ALA A 49 -0.28 5.08 16.13
N GLY A 50 -1.21 4.48 15.38
CA GLY A 50 -2.54 5.07 15.16
C GLY A 50 -3.36 5.21 16.45
N GLU A 51 -3.31 4.22 17.35
CA GLU A 51 -3.96 4.29 18.66
C GLU A 51 -3.40 5.43 19.52
N ALA A 52 -2.08 5.55 19.61
CA ALA A 52 -1.43 6.64 20.34
C ALA A 52 -1.79 8.02 19.76
N LEU A 53 -1.88 8.13 18.44
CA LEU A 53 -2.30 9.36 17.76
C LEU A 53 -3.77 9.69 18.00
N ALA A 54 -4.65 8.68 18.10
CA ALA A 54 -6.07 8.89 18.34
C ALA A 54 -6.38 9.46 19.73
N ALA A 55 -5.46 9.30 20.70
CA ALA A 55 -5.56 9.94 22.01
C ALA A 55 -5.15 11.43 21.99
N CYS A 56 -4.46 11.89 20.93
CA CYS A 56 -4.02 13.29 20.81
C CYS A 56 -5.11 14.19 20.20
N LYS A 57 -5.01 15.50 20.45
CA LYS A 57 -5.92 16.50 19.90
C LYS A 57 -5.33 17.13 18.65
N ILE A 58 -6.10 17.23 17.57
CA ILE A 58 -5.69 18.03 16.41
C ILE A 58 -5.81 19.53 16.74
N VAL A 59 -4.72 20.26 16.53
CA VAL A 59 -4.65 21.72 16.72
C VAL A 59 -4.81 22.45 15.39
N GLU A 60 -4.18 21.93 14.33
CA GLU A 60 -4.23 22.50 12.99
C GLU A 60 -4.13 21.38 11.96
N GLU A 61 -5.06 21.33 11.02
CA GLU A 61 -5.03 20.37 9.92
C GLU A 61 -4.33 20.98 8.70
N ASN A 62 -3.55 20.16 7.99
CA ASN A 62 -2.97 20.51 6.70
C ASN A 62 -2.14 21.81 6.73
N ALA A 63 -1.42 22.04 7.84
CA ALA A 63 -0.56 23.19 8.02
C ALA A 63 0.59 23.16 7.00
N TYR A 64 0.85 24.31 6.38
CA TYR A 64 1.96 24.47 5.45
C TYR A 64 3.30 24.26 6.16
N ASN A 65 4.14 23.39 5.60
CA ASN A 65 5.44 23.02 6.19
C ASN A 65 6.64 23.35 5.29
N GLY A 66 6.45 24.22 4.30
CA GLY A 66 7.50 24.63 3.36
C GLY A 66 7.28 24.12 1.94
N LEU A 67 8.02 24.69 0.99
CA LEU A 67 7.76 24.51 -0.45
C LEU A 67 8.12 23.10 -0.95
N PHE A 68 9.06 22.44 -0.26
CA PHE A 68 9.59 21.12 -0.61
C PHE A 68 9.25 20.06 0.46
N SER A 69 8.23 20.32 1.27
CA SER A 69 7.82 19.43 2.34
C SER A 69 6.32 19.25 2.29
N ASP A 70 5.87 18.04 2.58
CA ASP A 70 4.45 17.78 2.69
C ASP A 70 3.86 18.60 3.84
N ASN A 71 2.62 19.02 3.66
CA ASN A 71 1.85 19.63 4.72
C ASN A 71 1.73 18.67 5.91
N VAL A 72 1.58 19.24 7.09
CA VAL A 72 1.54 18.52 8.36
C VAL A 72 0.26 18.79 9.12
N ASN A 73 -0.26 17.79 9.81
CA ASN A 73 -1.22 18.00 10.88
C ASN A 73 -0.44 18.32 12.16
N LYS A 74 -0.75 19.44 12.79
CA LYS A 74 -0.26 19.78 14.13
C LYS A 74 -1.19 19.14 15.15
N ILE A 75 -0.63 18.27 15.97
CA ILE A 75 -1.35 17.58 17.02
C ILE A 75 -0.74 17.91 18.38
N ASP A 76 -1.58 18.04 19.38
CA ASP A 76 -1.22 18.20 20.78
C ASP A 76 -1.43 16.87 21.49
N CYS A 77 -0.32 16.28 21.94
CA CYS A 77 -0.29 15.09 22.76
C CYS A 77 0.22 15.51 24.15
N ASP A 78 -0.68 15.65 25.12
CA ASP A 78 -0.35 15.98 26.52
C ASP A 78 0.48 17.27 26.69
N GLY A 79 0.15 18.31 25.94
CA GLY A 79 0.84 19.60 25.96
C GLY A 79 2.08 19.67 25.06
N ILE A 80 2.41 18.58 24.35
CA ILE A 80 3.51 18.53 23.39
C ILE A 80 2.93 18.60 21.98
N ILE A 81 3.21 19.72 21.29
CA ILE A 81 2.84 19.88 19.88
C ILE A 81 3.81 19.10 19.00
N LYS A 82 3.25 18.21 18.18
CA LYS A 82 3.97 17.42 17.17
C LYS A 82 3.43 17.74 15.78
N ASN A 83 4.33 17.78 14.81
CA ASN A 83 3.99 17.91 13.40
C ASN A 83 4.05 16.53 12.75
N ILE A 84 2.93 16.02 12.28
CA ILE A 84 2.84 14.73 11.57
C ILE A 84 2.48 15.03 10.12
N PRO A 85 3.23 14.53 9.12
CA PRO A 85 2.84 14.66 7.71
C PRO A 85 1.40 14.15 7.50
N VAL A 86 0.59 14.90 6.74
CA VAL A 86 -0.83 14.59 6.53
C VAL A 86 -1.02 13.15 6.03
N ASN A 87 -0.18 12.72 5.08
CA ASN A 87 -0.24 11.37 4.53
C ASN A 87 0.01 10.30 5.61
N THR A 88 1.01 10.50 6.47
CA THR A 88 1.33 9.60 7.58
C THR A 88 0.19 9.55 8.59
N TYR A 89 -0.36 10.71 8.98
CA TYR A 89 -1.49 10.78 9.90
C TYR A 89 -2.69 9.97 9.37
N ASN A 90 -3.06 10.21 8.10
CA ASN A 90 -4.18 9.53 7.45
C ASN A 90 -3.96 8.01 7.35
N LYS A 91 -2.73 7.58 7.00
CA LYS A 91 -2.37 6.16 6.97
C LYS A 91 -2.60 5.51 8.34
N LEU A 92 -2.02 6.07 9.39
CA LEU A 92 -2.07 5.49 10.74
C LEU A 92 -3.50 5.47 11.29
N MET A 93 -4.27 6.54 11.05
CA MET A 93 -5.65 6.61 11.52
C MET A 93 -6.59 5.68 10.76
N TYR A 94 -6.37 5.49 9.45
CA TYR A 94 -7.08 4.49 8.67
C TYR A 94 -6.87 3.08 9.23
N VAL A 95 -5.61 2.71 9.50
CA VAL A 95 -5.25 1.39 10.04
C VAL A 95 -5.86 1.15 11.40
N TYR A 96 -5.72 2.11 12.32
CA TYR A 96 -6.31 2.04 13.66
C TYR A 96 -7.83 1.87 13.59
N ASN A 97 -8.53 2.70 12.82
CA ASN A 97 -9.98 2.59 12.68
C ASN A 97 -10.40 1.24 12.09
N LYS A 98 -9.74 0.79 11.01
CA LYS A 98 -10.00 -0.52 10.40
C LYS A 98 -9.78 -1.70 11.36
N ASN A 99 -8.78 -1.61 12.25
CA ASN A 99 -8.55 -2.64 13.27
C ASN A 99 -9.60 -2.58 14.38
N LYS A 100 -9.91 -1.38 14.87
CA LYS A 100 -10.93 -1.15 15.89
C LYS A 100 -12.29 -1.73 15.50
N PHE A 101 -12.71 -1.60 14.24
CA PHE A 101 -13.97 -2.19 13.76
C PHE A 101 -13.92 -3.72 13.70
N ARG A 102 -12.80 -4.32 13.27
CA ARG A 102 -12.62 -5.78 13.25
C ARG A 102 -12.63 -6.43 14.64
N ALA A 103 -12.23 -5.70 15.67
CA ALA A 103 -12.25 -6.19 17.04
C ALA A 103 -13.63 -6.14 17.71
N GLN A 104 -14.63 -5.53 17.05
CA GLN A 104 -16.00 -5.39 17.54
C GLN A 104 -17.00 -6.36 16.87
N GLU A 105 -16.53 -7.14 15.89
CA GLU A 105 -17.24 -8.25 15.25
C GLU A 105 -16.94 -9.58 15.98
#